data_AF-A0A9W6AD71-F1
#
_entry.id   AF-A0A9W6AD71-F1
#
_cell.length_a   1.000
_cell.length_b   1.000
_cell.length_c   1.000
_cell.angle_alpha   90.00
_cell.angle_beta   90.00
_cell.angle_gamma   90.00
#
_symmetry.space_group_name_H-M   'P 1'
#
loop_
_entity.id
_entity.type
_entity.pdbx_description
1 polymer ?
#
loop_
_entity_poly.entity_id
_entity_poly.type
_entity_poly.pdbx_seq_one_letter_code
_entity_poly.pdbx_strand_id
1 'polypeptide(L)'
;MSSKVETNTEYPYAELGLGVREDAMTVFGRIAQTPCTQTGRKRLLCYVLAELHMKNKSIKPLVQRVRAVLGDVKSLESKIYNALRIGRRWRAIVSRVSRKPDKPLTGILLALEKGYIWERCTESEFQTALDNLPTTSDILLNAQEMGPFANAVIKEIKSYLNFPDHGKYMTQIYNRYEGWNEPVSGLDSMSLAIVSVVIPHLKVAGSADSARLTILLSFLADHDIPIDLLYRGSSRRKRWTEGGEIIEADPAELGLSEHLIRVCAHDRLTNTLSELQSLSAIVWTSDSKFKLRERERQEIQERLPTSLRSFWCLQALIFACRSVPWKYLEHM
;
A
#
# COMPACT_ATOMS: atom_id res chain seq x y z
N MET A 1 55.02 11.57 30.63
CA MET A 1 54.74 11.80 29.19
C MET A 1 54.39 10.46 28.56
N SER A 2 53.28 10.43 27.83
CA SER A 2 52.80 9.39 26.91
C SER A 2 52.93 7.91 27.28
N SER A 3 51.80 7.31 27.67
CA SER A 3 51.45 5.94 27.24
C SER A 3 50.15 5.98 26.46
N LYS A 4 50.21 5.56 25.19
CA LYS A 4 49.05 5.31 24.34
C LYS A 4 48.16 4.27 24.99
N VAL A 5 46.87 4.59 25.13
CA VAL A 5 45.81 3.61 25.33
C VAL A 5 44.84 3.81 24.18
N GLU A 6 44.84 2.85 23.27
CA GLU A 6 43.74 2.63 22.34
C GLU A 6 42.53 2.17 23.17
N THR A 7 41.45 2.95 23.15
CA THR A 7 40.12 2.46 23.51
C THR A 7 39.21 2.64 22.31
N ASN A 8 39.16 1.57 21.51
CA ASN A 8 38.02 1.23 20.68
C ASN A 8 36.81 1.02 21.61
N THR A 9 35.81 1.89 21.48
CA THR A 9 34.43 1.60 21.89
C THR A 9 33.52 2.12 20.79
N GLU A 10 33.53 1.41 19.66
CA GLU A 10 32.39 1.38 18.75
C GLU A 10 31.25 0.64 19.45
N TYR A 11 30.12 1.33 19.60
CA TYR A 11 28.87 0.74 20.05
C TYR A 11 28.34 -0.25 18.98
N PRO A 12 28.02 -1.50 19.32
CA PRO A 12 27.50 -2.46 18.37
C PRO A 12 25.97 -2.29 18.24
N TYR A 13 25.53 -1.30 17.47
CA TYR A 13 24.17 -1.27 16.92
C TYR A 13 24.13 -1.72 15.45
N ALA A 14 25.19 -2.39 14.98
CA ALA A 14 25.39 -2.76 13.58
C ALA A 14 25.05 -4.23 13.23
N GLU A 15 24.57 -5.08 14.15
CA GLU A 15 24.27 -6.50 13.85
C GLU A 15 22.84 -6.97 14.15
N LEU A 16 21.85 -6.14 13.81
CA LEU A 16 20.51 -6.66 13.46
C LEU A 16 20.10 -6.05 12.13
N GLY A 17 20.71 -6.56 11.05
CA GLY A 17 20.41 -6.22 9.66
C GLY A 17 18.98 -6.59 9.26
N LEU A 18 18.00 -5.81 9.70
CA LEU A 18 16.58 -5.95 9.34
C LEU A 18 15.95 -4.58 9.09
N GLY A 19 16.65 -3.74 8.34
CA GLY A 19 16.04 -2.64 7.59
C GLY A 19 15.49 -3.18 6.26
N VAL A 20 14.28 -3.74 6.26
CA VAL A 20 13.63 -4.18 5.01
C VAL A 20 12.16 -3.77 5.05
N ARG A 21 11.76 -2.92 4.08
CA ARG A 21 10.36 -2.75 3.66
C ARG A 21 9.88 -4.12 3.16
N GLU A 22 9.07 -4.83 3.93
CA GLU A 22 8.52 -6.12 3.49
C GLU A 22 7.24 -5.88 2.67
N ASP A 23 7.16 -6.45 1.47
CA ASP A 23 5.94 -6.39 0.66
C ASP A 23 4.83 -7.28 1.25
N ALA A 24 3.57 -7.01 0.88
CA ALA A 24 2.45 -7.84 1.30
C ALA A 24 2.64 -9.32 0.87
N MET A 25 3.33 -9.57 -0.25
CA MET A 25 3.62 -10.92 -0.77
C MET A 25 4.50 -11.73 0.18
N THR A 26 5.46 -11.09 0.85
CA THR A 26 6.44 -11.65 1.79
C THR A 26 5.75 -11.90 3.12
N VAL A 27 4.86 -11.00 3.53
CA VAL A 27 4.01 -11.16 4.72
C VAL A 27 3.08 -12.39 4.57
N PHE A 28 2.41 -12.54 3.42
CA PHE A 28 1.57 -13.71 3.13
C PHE A 28 2.36 -14.98 2.87
N GLY A 29 3.49 -14.89 2.16
CA GLY A 29 4.41 -16.00 1.95
C GLY A 29 4.89 -16.58 3.28
N ARG A 30 5.22 -15.72 4.24
CA ARG A 30 5.61 -16.15 5.60
C ARG A 30 4.44 -16.73 6.41
N ILE A 31 3.21 -16.25 6.26
CA ILE A 31 2.03 -16.93 6.84
C ILE A 31 1.95 -18.38 6.35
N ALA A 32 2.21 -18.60 5.07
CA ALA A 32 2.09 -19.90 4.42
C ALA A 32 3.30 -20.83 4.62
N GLN A 33 4.51 -20.28 4.78
CA GLN A 33 5.78 -21.01 4.67
C GLN A 33 6.59 -21.12 5.97
N THR A 34 6.32 -20.33 7.02
CA THR A 34 7.27 -20.28 8.16
C THR A 34 7.13 -21.48 9.13
N PRO A 35 8.18 -22.31 9.30
CA PRO A 35 8.29 -23.28 10.37
C PRO A 35 8.30 -22.59 11.76
N CYS A 36 8.03 -23.34 12.82
CA CYS A 36 7.64 -22.84 14.14
C CYS A 36 8.69 -22.04 14.95
N THR A 37 9.84 -21.66 14.37
CA THR A 37 11.03 -21.24 15.13
C THR A 37 11.41 -19.75 15.05
N GLN A 38 10.78 -18.92 14.21
CA GLN A 38 10.92 -17.46 14.27
C GLN A 38 9.74 -16.83 15.04
N THR A 39 9.90 -16.64 16.34
CA THR A 39 8.80 -16.67 17.31
C THR A 39 8.06 -15.35 17.56
N GLY A 40 8.67 -14.17 17.42
CA GLY A 40 8.04 -12.88 17.75
C GLY A 40 7.17 -12.29 16.63
N ARG A 41 7.72 -12.17 15.41
CA ARG A 41 7.01 -11.59 14.25
C ARG A 41 5.78 -12.38 13.83
N LYS A 42 5.84 -13.72 13.89
CA LYS A 42 4.69 -14.58 13.58
C LYS A 42 3.51 -14.31 14.52
N ARG A 43 3.78 -14.06 15.81
CA ARG A 43 2.72 -13.73 16.79
C ARG A 43 2.09 -12.39 16.49
N LEU A 44 2.91 -11.36 16.23
CA LEU A 44 2.43 -10.04 15.82
C LEU A 44 1.54 -10.15 14.58
N LEU A 45 1.95 -10.94 13.60
CA LEU A 45 1.21 -11.15 12.38
C LEU A 45 -0.11 -11.91 12.60
N CYS A 46 -0.11 -12.98 13.39
CA CYS A 46 -1.32 -13.71 13.74
C CYS A 46 -2.29 -12.81 14.54
N TYR A 47 -1.74 -12.03 15.47
CA TYR A 47 -2.48 -11.04 16.26
C TYR A 47 -3.19 -10.03 15.35
N VAL A 48 -2.47 -9.40 14.41
CA VAL A 48 -3.06 -8.45 13.46
C VAL A 48 -4.12 -9.12 12.59
N LEU A 49 -3.85 -10.32 12.06
CA LEU A 49 -4.82 -11.05 11.26
C LEU A 49 -6.13 -11.30 12.02
N ALA A 50 -6.05 -11.59 13.32
CA ALA A 50 -7.21 -11.76 14.21
C ALA A 50 -7.85 -10.44 14.67
N GLU A 51 -7.15 -9.32 14.64
CA GLU A 51 -7.75 -7.99 14.82
C GLU A 51 -8.61 -7.61 13.62
N LEU A 52 -8.13 -7.90 12.41
CA LEU A 52 -8.77 -7.51 11.16
C LEU A 52 -9.89 -8.47 10.75
N HIS A 53 -9.81 -9.74 11.13
CA HIS A 53 -10.83 -10.73 10.81
C HIS A 53 -11.77 -10.97 12.00
N MET A 54 -13.02 -10.50 11.88
CA MET A 54 -14.05 -10.69 12.90
C MET A 54 -14.33 -12.18 13.16
N LYS A 55 -14.52 -12.52 14.44
CA LYS A 55 -14.97 -13.86 14.86
C LYS A 55 -16.28 -14.21 14.15
N ASN A 56 -16.38 -15.46 13.66
CA ASN A 56 -17.52 -16.02 12.91
C ASN A 56 -17.73 -15.48 11.48
N LYS A 57 -16.83 -14.65 10.93
CA LYS A 57 -16.85 -14.35 9.49
C LYS A 57 -16.22 -15.48 8.68
N SER A 58 -16.67 -15.65 7.44
CA SER A 58 -16.07 -16.61 6.49
C SER A 58 -14.61 -16.27 6.23
N ILE A 59 -13.75 -17.29 6.13
CA ILE A 59 -12.36 -17.11 5.71
C ILE A 59 -12.17 -17.17 4.19
N LYS A 60 -13.21 -17.55 3.43
CA LYS A 60 -13.14 -17.71 1.97
C LYS A 60 -12.61 -16.46 1.24
N PRO A 61 -13.01 -15.22 1.60
CA PRO A 61 -12.44 -14.02 0.97
C PRO A 61 -10.94 -13.90 1.20
N LEU A 62 -10.46 -14.27 2.39
CA LEU A 62 -9.04 -14.25 2.72
C LEU A 62 -8.28 -15.33 1.94
N VAL A 63 -8.86 -16.52 1.81
CA VAL A 63 -8.29 -17.64 1.04
C VAL A 63 -8.17 -17.29 -0.45
N GLN A 64 -9.22 -16.72 -1.04
CA GLN A 64 -9.21 -16.27 -2.44
C GLN A 64 -8.13 -15.23 -2.70
N ARG A 65 -7.99 -14.25 -1.80
CA ARG A 65 -6.95 -13.22 -1.91
C ARG A 65 -5.55 -13.80 -1.78
N VAL A 66 -5.31 -14.69 -0.81
CA VAL A 66 -4.00 -15.34 -0.67
C VAL A 66 -3.68 -16.23 -1.87
N ARG A 67 -4.68 -16.89 -2.48
CA ARG A 67 -4.50 -17.63 -3.73
C ARG A 67 -4.17 -16.74 -4.93
N ALA A 68 -4.83 -15.58 -5.05
CA ALA A 68 -4.54 -14.63 -6.11
C ALA A 68 -3.09 -14.11 -6.08
N VAL A 69 -2.49 -14.13 -4.89
CA VAL A 69 -1.15 -13.61 -4.59
C VAL A 69 -0.09 -14.70 -4.67
N LEU A 70 -0.32 -15.85 -4.02
CA LEU A 70 0.69 -16.90 -3.86
C LEU A 70 0.45 -18.13 -4.75
N GLY A 71 -0.58 -18.10 -5.59
CA GLY A 71 -1.03 -19.27 -6.33
C GLY A 71 -1.63 -20.33 -5.39
N ASP A 72 -1.62 -21.59 -5.83
CA ASP A 72 -2.29 -22.65 -5.10
C ASP A 72 -1.40 -23.22 -3.97
N VAL A 73 -1.59 -22.68 -2.77
CA VAL A 73 -0.88 -23.10 -1.57
C VAL A 73 -1.55 -24.32 -0.95
N LYS A 74 -0.79 -25.42 -0.79
CA LYS A 74 -1.27 -26.63 -0.09
C LYS A 74 -1.76 -26.28 1.33
N SER A 75 -2.96 -26.79 1.64
CA SER A 75 -3.66 -26.64 2.94
C SER A 75 -3.84 -25.20 3.43
N LEU A 76 -3.96 -24.24 2.51
CA LEU A 76 -4.08 -22.81 2.80
C LEU A 76 -5.17 -22.47 3.82
N GLU A 77 -6.37 -23.03 3.66
CA GLU A 77 -7.49 -22.78 4.58
C GLU A 77 -7.15 -23.18 6.01
N SER A 78 -6.55 -24.37 6.19
CA SER A 78 -6.12 -24.88 7.49
C SER A 78 -5.04 -23.98 8.11
N LYS A 79 -4.09 -23.50 7.31
CA LYS A 79 -3.05 -22.56 7.77
C LYS A 79 -3.66 -21.23 8.24
N ILE A 80 -4.62 -20.69 7.49
CA ILE A 80 -5.34 -19.45 7.85
C ILE A 80 -6.14 -19.66 9.14
N TYR A 81 -6.88 -20.77 9.26
CA TYR A 81 -7.61 -21.10 10.48
C TYR A 81 -6.69 -21.19 11.70
N ASN A 82 -5.55 -21.86 11.56
CA ASN A 82 -4.58 -21.96 12.65
C ASN A 82 -3.98 -20.60 13.02
N ALA A 83 -3.65 -19.76 12.03
CA ALA A 83 -3.15 -18.41 12.27
C ALA A 83 -4.19 -17.54 12.99
N LEU A 84 -5.47 -17.62 12.62
CA LEU A 84 -6.57 -16.91 13.29
C LEU A 84 -6.78 -17.43 14.71
N ARG A 85 -6.70 -18.75 14.94
CA ARG A 85 -6.80 -19.36 16.28
C ARG A 85 -5.71 -18.82 17.20
N ILE A 86 -4.46 -18.85 16.73
CA ILE A 86 -3.29 -18.33 17.46
C ILE A 86 -3.44 -16.83 17.70
N GLY A 87 -3.83 -16.06 16.69
CA GLY A 87 -4.02 -14.62 16.79
C GLY A 87 -5.08 -14.20 17.81
N ARG A 88 -6.22 -14.90 17.84
CA ARG A 88 -7.28 -14.65 18.83
C ARG A 88 -6.82 -14.94 20.25
N ARG A 89 -5.99 -15.97 20.44
CA ARG A 89 -5.38 -16.25 21.74
C ARG A 89 -4.50 -15.10 22.20
N TRP A 90 -3.61 -14.64 21.33
CA TRP A 90 -2.76 -13.49 21.60
C TRP A 90 -3.57 -12.21 21.86
N ARG A 91 -4.70 -12.02 21.18
CA ARG A 91 -5.61 -10.90 21.43
C ARG A 91 -6.23 -10.95 22.83
N ALA A 92 -6.61 -12.12 23.32
CA ALA A 92 -7.12 -12.30 24.67
C ALA A 92 -6.04 -12.00 25.73
N ILE A 93 -4.80 -12.49 25.51
CA ILE A 93 -3.64 -12.20 26.38
C ILE A 93 -3.38 -10.69 26.45
N VAL A 94 -3.26 -10.02 25.29
CA VAL A 94 -3.06 -8.55 25.23
C VAL A 94 -4.18 -7.83 25.97
N SER A 95 -5.43 -8.20 25.72
CA SER A 95 -6.58 -7.58 26.39
C SER A 95 -6.54 -7.77 27.91
N ARG A 96 -6.05 -8.91 28.41
CA ARG A 96 -5.97 -9.20 29.84
C ARG A 96 -4.87 -8.41 30.55
N VAL A 97 -3.69 -8.29 29.94
CA VAL A 97 -2.55 -7.54 30.54
C VAL A 97 -2.66 -6.02 30.35
N SER A 98 -3.50 -5.57 29.44
CA SER A 98 -3.68 -4.15 29.17
C SER A 98 -4.49 -3.49 30.28
N ARG A 99 -3.84 -2.61 31.06
CA ARG A 99 -4.50 -1.87 32.15
C ARG A 99 -5.57 -0.89 31.66
N LYS A 100 -5.47 -0.45 30.40
CA LYS A 100 -6.45 0.43 29.78
C LYS A 100 -6.81 -0.07 28.37
N PRO A 101 -8.10 -0.11 28.00
CA PRO A 101 -8.54 -0.64 26.71
C PRO A 101 -8.09 0.20 25.51
N ASP A 102 -7.84 1.51 25.71
CA ASP A 102 -7.34 2.45 24.70
C ASP A 102 -5.82 2.36 24.46
N LYS A 103 -5.09 1.65 25.34
CA LYS A 103 -3.63 1.51 25.26
C LYS A 103 -3.22 0.04 25.44
N PRO A 104 -3.35 -0.78 24.38
CA PRO A 104 -2.99 -2.19 24.46
C PRO A 104 -1.50 -2.38 24.70
N LEU A 105 -1.12 -3.24 25.65
CA LEU A 105 0.26 -3.61 25.95
C LEU A 105 0.76 -4.66 24.94
N THR A 106 0.90 -4.26 23.68
CA THR A 106 1.24 -5.15 22.55
C THR A 106 2.64 -5.75 22.63
N GLY A 107 3.57 -5.13 23.38
CA GLY A 107 4.90 -5.68 23.61
C GLY A 107 4.91 -7.03 24.35
N ILE A 108 3.80 -7.40 25.01
CA ILE A 108 3.64 -8.73 25.64
C ILE A 108 3.75 -9.88 24.62
N LEU A 109 3.42 -9.61 23.36
CA LEU A 109 3.55 -10.58 22.25
C LEU A 109 5.00 -11.01 22.03
N LEU A 110 5.94 -10.14 22.40
CA LEU A 110 7.38 -10.34 22.29
C LEU A 110 7.99 -10.75 23.64
N ALA A 111 7.49 -10.21 24.75
CA ALA A 111 8.05 -10.44 26.10
C ALA A 111 7.77 -11.83 26.64
N LEU A 112 6.67 -12.47 26.22
CA LEU A 112 6.37 -13.84 26.61
C LEU A 112 7.26 -14.82 25.84
N GLU A 113 8.27 -15.35 26.52
CA GLU A 113 9.10 -16.42 26.00
C GLU A 113 8.27 -17.70 25.74
N LYS A 114 8.78 -18.58 24.87
CA LYS A 114 8.15 -19.89 24.57
C LYS A 114 6.65 -19.80 24.22
N GLY A 115 6.31 -18.93 23.27
CA GLY A 115 4.92 -18.65 22.85
C GLY A 115 4.05 -19.86 22.54
N TYR A 116 4.63 -21.00 22.14
CA TYR A 116 3.87 -22.23 21.93
C TYR A 116 3.12 -22.70 23.20
N ILE A 117 3.61 -22.38 24.40
CA ILE A 117 2.94 -22.66 25.68
C ILE A 117 1.64 -21.86 25.76
N TRP A 118 1.73 -20.55 25.53
CA TRP A 118 0.60 -19.62 25.53
C TRP A 118 -0.41 -19.89 24.41
N GLU A 119 0.06 -20.39 23.26
CA GLU A 119 -0.78 -20.74 22.10
C GLU A 119 -1.57 -22.05 22.28
N ARG A 120 -1.14 -22.92 23.21
CA ARG A 120 -1.71 -24.25 23.46
C ARG A 120 -2.48 -24.37 24.77
N CYS A 121 -2.16 -23.54 25.76
CA CYS A 121 -2.85 -23.55 27.06
C CYS A 121 -4.36 -23.29 26.91
N THR A 122 -5.14 -23.64 27.92
CA THR A 122 -6.57 -23.30 27.99
C THR A 122 -6.76 -21.84 28.36
N GLU A 123 -7.96 -21.30 28.16
CA GLU A 123 -8.28 -19.91 28.54
C GLU A 123 -8.09 -19.69 30.05
N SER A 124 -8.55 -20.64 30.86
CA SER A 124 -8.37 -20.60 32.32
C SER A 124 -6.90 -20.60 32.73
N GLU A 125 -6.08 -21.43 32.09
CA GLU A 125 -4.65 -21.56 32.44
C GLU A 125 -3.88 -20.25 32.26
N PHE A 126 -4.03 -19.58 31.11
CA PHE A 126 -3.30 -18.32 30.93
C PHE A 126 -3.90 -17.19 31.75
N GLN A 127 -5.22 -17.18 31.98
CA GLN A 127 -5.83 -16.16 32.84
C GLN A 127 -5.26 -16.27 34.26
N THR A 128 -5.24 -17.48 34.84
CA THR A 128 -4.63 -17.71 36.15
C THR A 128 -3.14 -17.36 36.16
N ALA A 129 -2.38 -17.73 35.12
CA ALA A 129 -0.96 -17.38 35.03
C ALA A 129 -0.73 -15.86 34.95
N LEU A 130 -1.58 -15.13 34.21
CA LEU A 130 -1.50 -13.67 34.09
C LEU A 130 -1.96 -12.95 35.36
N ASP A 131 -2.93 -13.51 36.09
CA ASP A 131 -3.47 -12.92 37.33
C ASP A 131 -2.47 -13.04 38.48
N ASN A 132 -1.63 -14.07 38.44
CA ASN A 132 -0.54 -14.27 39.39
C ASN A 132 0.73 -13.48 39.04
N LEU A 133 0.77 -12.75 37.90
CA LEU A 133 1.94 -11.92 37.56
C LEU A 133 1.97 -10.65 38.44
N PRO A 134 3.04 -10.44 39.21
CA PRO A 134 3.23 -9.17 39.92
C PRO A 134 3.23 -8.00 38.94
N THR A 135 2.64 -6.87 39.34
CA THR A 135 2.58 -5.64 38.54
C THR A 135 3.96 -5.06 38.18
N THR A 136 5.01 -5.48 38.89
CA THR A 136 6.43 -5.15 38.70
C THR A 136 7.25 -6.30 38.12
N SER A 137 6.58 -7.34 37.60
CA SER A 137 7.25 -8.45 36.92
C SER A 137 8.13 -7.97 35.77
N ASP A 138 9.34 -8.52 35.65
CA ASP A 138 10.27 -8.27 34.55
C ASP A 138 9.61 -8.49 33.18
N ILE A 139 8.64 -9.39 33.08
CA ILE A 139 7.87 -9.64 31.85
C ILE A 139 7.02 -8.43 31.48
N LEU A 140 6.37 -7.79 32.44
CA LEU A 140 5.53 -6.62 32.19
C LEU A 140 6.37 -5.37 31.91
N LEU A 141 7.53 -5.23 32.57
CA LEU A 141 8.50 -4.16 32.28
C LEU A 141 9.06 -4.31 30.87
N ASN A 142 9.53 -5.50 30.50
CA ASN A 142 10.03 -5.79 29.16
C ASN A 142 8.92 -5.62 28.10
N ALA A 143 7.67 -5.99 28.41
CA ALA A 143 6.53 -5.73 27.52
C ALA A 143 6.25 -4.23 27.31
N GLN A 144 6.51 -3.38 28.31
CA GLN A 144 6.40 -1.93 28.15
C GLN A 144 7.52 -1.38 27.26
N GLU A 145 8.76 -1.82 27.49
CA GLU A 145 9.93 -1.42 26.70
C GLU A 145 9.80 -1.83 25.23
N MET A 146 9.29 -3.04 24.96
CA MET A 146 9.07 -3.52 23.59
C MET A 146 7.79 -3.00 22.93
N GLY A 147 6.93 -2.30 23.68
CA GLY A 147 5.66 -1.77 23.20
C GLY A 147 5.77 -0.88 21.95
N PRO A 148 6.66 0.14 21.91
CA PRO A 148 6.86 0.99 20.74
C PRO A 148 7.23 0.19 19.48
N PHE A 149 8.15 -0.78 19.60
CA PHE A 149 8.56 -1.63 18.49
C PHE A 149 7.40 -2.53 18.02
N ALA A 150 6.72 -3.22 18.94
CA ALA A 150 5.58 -4.06 18.61
C ALA A 150 4.47 -3.24 17.91
N ASN A 151 4.20 -2.02 18.37
CA ASN A 151 3.22 -1.12 17.76
C ASN A 151 3.65 -0.64 16.37
N ALA A 152 4.93 -0.34 16.16
CA ALA A 152 5.45 0.02 14.84
C ALA A 152 5.24 -1.13 13.84
N VAL A 153 5.60 -2.35 14.23
CA VAL A 153 5.43 -3.55 13.39
C VAL A 153 3.94 -3.87 13.18
N ILE A 154 3.10 -3.76 14.21
CA ILE A 154 1.64 -3.94 14.06
C ILE A 154 1.06 -2.90 13.10
N LYS A 155 1.46 -1.64 13.20
CA LYS A 155 1.01 -0.56 12.31
C LYS A 155 1.43 -0.82 10.88
N GLU A 156 2.67 -1.27 10.68
CA GLU A 156 3.21 -1.68 9.39
C GLU A 156 2.42 -2.86 8.81
N ILE A 157 2.28 -3.96 9.54
CA ILE A 157 1.50 -5.13 9.13
C ILE A 157 0.04 -4.74 8.86
N LYS A 158 -0.58 -3.90 9.70
CA LYS A 158 -1.92 -3.36 9.46
C LYS A 158 -1.98 -2.49 8.21
N SER A 159 -0.94 -1.77 7.83
CA SER A 159 -0.95 -1.01 6.57
C SER A 159 -0.96 -1.92 5.34
N TYR A 160 -0.40 -3.13 5.46
CA TYR A 160 -0.42 -4.14 4.41
C TYR A 160 -1.66 -5.04 4.45
N LEU A 161 -2.18 -5.33 5.65
CA LEU A 161 -3.31 -6.25 5.90
C LEU A 161 -4.65 -5.54 6.09
N ASN A 162 -4.69 -4.24 6.42
CA ASN A 162 -5.84 -3.38 6.15
C ASN A 162 -5.89 -3.29 4.64
N PHE A 163 -6.38 -4.36 4.05
CA PHE A 163 -6.87 -4.40 2.71
C PHE A 163 -7.94 -3.34 2.67
N PRO A 164 -7.62 -2.19 2.11
CA PRO A 164 -8.50 -1.07 2.23
C PRO A 164 -9.79 -1.44 1.52
N ASP A 165 -10.89 -1.14 2.16
CA ASP A 165 -12.03 -0.61 1.44
C ASP A 165 -11.47 0.47 0.50
N HIS A 166 -11.52 0.24 -0.82
CA HIS A 166 -10.86 1.09 -1.81
C HIS A 166 -11.22 2.57 -1.57
N GLY A 167 -12.43 2.86 -1.09
CA GLY A 167 -12.86 4.20 -0.68
C GLY A 167 -12.00 4.79 0.45
N LYS A 168 -11.72 4.04 1.52
CA LYS A 168 -10.96 4.53 2.70
C LYS A 168 -9.46 4.63 2.47
N TYR A 169 -8.86 3.81 1.60
CA TYR A 169 -7.46 4.04 1.20
C TYR A 169 -7.33 5.33 0.43
N MET A 170 -8.28 5.60 -0.47
CA MET A 170 -8.27 6.81 -1.27
C MET A 170 -8.47 8.02 -0.36
N THR A 171 -9.37 7.94 0.63
CA THR A 171 -9.48 8.99 1.67
C THR A 171 -8.21 9.10 2.53
N GLN A 172 -7.54 8.00 2.89
CA GLN A 172 -6.29 8.07 3.66
C GLN A 172 -5.09 8.56 2.87
N ILE A 173 -4.99 8.24 1.58
CA ILE A 173 -4.01 8.83 0.67
C ILE A 173 -4.29 10.32 0.58
N TYR A 174 -5.54 10.70 0.32
CA TYR A 174 -5.98 12.11 0.30
C TYR A 174 -5.64 12.83 1.62
N ASN A 175 -5.97 12.24 2.77
CA ASN A 175 -5.69 12.80 4.10
C ASN A 175 -4.19 12.76 4.49
N ARG A 176 -3.41 11.84 3.94
CA ARG A 176 -1.94 11.79 4.12
C ARG A 176 -1.25 12.84 3.25
N TYR A 177 -1.89 13.28 2.17
CA TYR A 177 -1.51 14.46 1.40
C TYR A 177 -2.00 15.77 2.05
N GLU A 178 -3.12 15.80 2.78
CA GLU A 178 -3.51 16.96 3.62
C GLU A 178 -2.58 17.21 4.83
N GLY A 179 -1.76 16.22 5.21
CA GLY A 179 -0.70 16.40 6.21
C GLY A 179 0.51 17.22 5.73
N TRP A 180 0.55 17.58 4.44
CA TRP A 180 1.45 18.59 3.91
C TRP A 180 0.70 19.91 3.90
N ASN A 181 1.20 20.92 4.61
CA ASN A 181 0.66 22.29 4.60
C ASN A 181 0.82 23.00 3.23
N GLU A 182 1.07 22.26 2.14
CA GLU A 182 1.07 22.81 0.79
C GLU A 182 -0.25 22.47 0.10
N PRO A 183 -1.00 23.48 -0.38
CA PRO A 183 -2.26 23.25 -1.07
C PRO A 183 -2.05 22.36 -2.31
N VAL A 184 -3.07 21.60 -2.70
CA VAL A 184 -3.09 20.76 -3.93
C VAL A 184 -2.63 21.54 -5.17
N SER A 185 -2.82 22.86 -5.18
CA SER A 185 -2.33 23.77 -6.21
C SER A 185 -0.79 23.85 -6.29
N GLY A 186 -0.06 23.66 -5.18
CA GLY A 186 1.40 23.65 -5.12
C GLY A 186 2.03 22.40 -5.74
N LEU A 187 1.43 21.22 -5.49
CA LEU A 187 1.88 19.94 -6.07
C LEU A 187 1.67 19.87 -7.58
N ASP A 188 0.53 20.40 -8.05
CA ASP A 188 0.23 20.53 -9.48
C ASP A 188 1.18 21.54 -10.14
N SER A 189 1.42 22.70 -9.52
CA SER A 189 2.38 23.70 -10.00
C SER A 189 3.81 23.16 -10.11
N MET A 190 4.27 22.38 -9.11
CA MET A 190 5.60 21.76 -9.12
C MET A 190 5.73 20.69 -10.20
N SER A 191 4.68 19.88 -10.39
CA SER A 191 4.61 18.88 -11.46
C SER A 191 4.69 19.53 -12.85
N LEU A 192 3.93 20.61 -13.06
CA LEU A 192 3.91 21.36 -14.33
C LEU A 192 5.24 22.07 -14.62
N ALA A 193 5.91 22.57 -13.58
CA ALA A 193 7.22 23.19 -13.70
C ALA A 193 8.27 22.20 -14.22
N ILE A 194 8.24 20.94 -13.76
CA ILE A 194 9.18 19.90 -14.22
C ILE A 194 9.01 19.62 -15.71
N VAL A 195 7.77 19.49 -16.19
CA VAL A 195 7.51 19.27 -17.63
C VAL A 195 7.99 20.45 -18.46
N SER A 196 7.82 21.67 -17.97
CA SER A 196 8.31 22.89 -18.62
C SER A 196 9.83 22.94 -18.75
N VAL A 197 10.57 22.18 -17.92
CA VAL A 197 12.03 22.06 -18.03
C VAL A 197 12.43 20.94 -19.00
N VAL A 198 11.72 19.80 -18.98
CA VAL A 198 12.00 18.66 -19.87
C VAL A 198 11.57 18.95 -21.31
N ILE A 199 10.44 19.62 -21.48
CA ILE A 199 9.88 20.00 -22.78
C ILE A 199 9.65 21.53 -22.75
N PRO A 200 10.71 22.34 -22.98
CA PRO A 200 10.61 23.80 -22.91
C PRO A 200 9.53 24.40 -23.81
N HIS A 201 9.23 23.74 -24.93
CA HIS A 201 8.20 24.17 -25.87
C HIS A 201 6.78 24.12 -25.27
N LEU A 202 6.52 23.25 -24.28
CA LEU A 202 5.24 23.25 -23.54
C LEU A 202 5.06 24.48 -22.66
N LYS A 203 6.17 25.06 -22.15
CA LYS A 203 6.13 26.31 -21.39
C LYS A 203 5.68 27.48 -22.27
N VAL A 204 6.12 27.49 -23.53
CA VAL A 204 5.78 28.53 -24.52
C VAL A 204 4.32 28.41 -24.96
N ALA A 205 3.82 27.17 -25.09
CA ALA A 205 2.42 26.91 -25.43
C ALA A 205 1.46 27.21 -24.26
N GLY A 206 1.95 27.22 -23.01
CA GLY A 206 1.16 27.55 -21.83
C GLY A 206 0.09 26.49 -21.46
N SER A 207 0.13 25.32 -22.10
CA SER A 207 -0.89 24.28 -21.94
C SER A 207 -0.60 23.38 -20.74
N ALA A 208 -1.19 23.74 -19.59
CA ALA A 208 -1.15 22.91 -18.39
C ALA A 208 -1.80 21.52 -18.61
N ASP A 209 -2.76 21.44 -19.54
CA ASP A 209 -3.43 20.20 -19.91
C ASP A 209 -2.46 19.25 -20.64
N SER A 210 -1.69 19.74 -21.61
CA SER A 210 -0.64 18.98 -22.28
C SER A 210 0.47 18.54 -21.34
N ALA A 211 0.86 19.40 -20.39
CA ALA A 211 1.84 19.02 -19.39
C ALA A 211 1.33 17.89 -18.47
N ARG A 212 0.09 17.98 -17.96
CA ARG A 212 -0.50 16.90 -17.15
C ARG A 212 -0.61 15.58 -17.92
N LEU A 213 -1.03 15.64 -19.18
CA LEU A 213 -1.10 14.45 -20.02
C LEU A 213 0.29 13.84 -20.22
N THR A 214 1.31 14.65 -20.48
CA THR A 214 2.70 14.18 -20.65
C THR A 214 3.19 13.44 -19.40
N ILE A 215 2.92 13.98 -18.20
CA ILE A 215 3.31 13.29 -16.95
C ILE A 215 2.57 11.96 -16.83
N LEU A 216 1.26 11.94 -17.03
CA LEU A 216 0.47 10.71 -16.99
C LEU A 216 1.03 9.64 -17.95
N LEU A 217 1.30 10.04 -19.20
CA LEU A 217 1.86 9.16 -20.23
C LEU A 217 3.22 8.58 -19.84
N SER A 218 4.04 9.35 -19.12
CA SER A 218 5.33 8.86 -18.64
C SER A 218 5.21 7.64 -17.72
N PHE A 219 4.05 7.38 -17.10
CA PHE A 219 3.82 6.25 -16.20
C PHE A 219 2.95 5.12 -16.77
N LEU A 220 2.33 5.28 -17.95
CA LEU A 220 1.31 4.33 -18.44
C LEU A 220 1.88 3.04 -19.07
N ALA A 221 2.94 3.14 -19.87
CA ALA A 221 3.72 2.00 -20.38
C ALA A 221 4.88 2.49 -21.25
N ASP A 222 5.87 1.61 -21.44
CA ASP A 222 7.07 1.83 -22.25
C ASP A 222 6.82 1.46 -23.73
N HIS A 223 5.55 1.33 -24.11
CA HIS A 223 5.07 0.75 -25.36
C HIS A 223 3.94 1.58 -25.96
N ASP A 224 3.37 1.11 -27.07
CA ASP A 224 2.27 1.76 -27.76
C ASP A 224 1.05 1.93 -26.85
N ILE A 225 0.66 3.18 -26.61
CA ILE A 225 -0.50 3.56 -25.82
C ILE A 225 -1.69 3.74 -26.77
N PRO A 226 -2.75 2.92 -26.65
CA PRO A 226 -3.95 3.12 -27.45
C PRO A 226 -4.74 4.32 -26.94
N ILE A 227 -5.25 5.17 -27.84
CA ILE A 227 -6.04 6.35 -27.47
C ILE A 227 -7.28 5.97 -26.64
N ASP A 228 -7.88 4.82 -26.94
CA ASP A 228 -9.02 4.27 -26.20
C ASP A 228 -8.70 4.02 -24.72
N LEU A 229 -7.44 3.77 -24.34
CA LEU A 229 -7.07 3.62 -22.93
C LEU A 229 -7.37 4.91 -22.17
N LEU A 230 -7.10 6.07 -22.77
CA LEU A 230 -7.34 7.36 -22.16
C LEU A 230 -8.83 7.67 -22.11
N TYR A 231 -9.57 7.50 -23.21
CA TYR A 231 -11.02 7.72 -23.20
C TYR A 231 -11.74 6.81 -22.19
N ARG A 232 -11.35 5.54 -22.14
CA ARG A 232 -11.96 4.55 -21.24
C ARG A 232 -11.54 4.72 -19.79
N GLY A 233 -10.31 5.18 -19.54
CA GLY A 233 -9.83 5.41 -18.17
C GLY A 233 -10.54 6.60 -17.50
N SER A 234 -10.85 7.65 -18.28
CA SER A 234 -11.44 8.91 -17.80
C SER A 234 -12.98 8.97 -17.86
N SER A 235 -13.63 8.01 -18.50
CA SER A 235 -15.09 7.98 -18.62
C SER A 235 -15.76 7.33 -17.42
N ARG A 236 -17.03 7.71 -17.18
CA ARG A 236 -17.94 6.95 -16.32
C ARG A 236 -18.22 5.59 -16.96
N ARG A 237 -18.19 4.53 -16.15
CA ARG A 237 -18.29 3.16 -16.66
C ARG A 237 -19.09 2.27 -15.73
N LYS A 238 -19.82 1.32 -16.31
CA LYS A 238 -20.59 0.33 -15.57
C LYS A 238 -19.65 -0.66 -14.88
N ARG A 239 -19.79 -0.84 -13.57
CA ARG A 239 -18.95 -1.72 -12.74
C ARG A 239 -19.82 -2.54 -11.80
N TRP A 240 -19.37 -3.76 -11.51
CA TRP A 240 -19.98 -4.59 -10.48
C TRP A 240 -19.56 -4.10 -9.10
N THR A 241 -20.51 -3.97 -8.19
CA THR A 241 -20.26 -3.77 -6.76
C THR A 241 -19.91 -5.09 -6.09
N GLU A 242 -19.40 -5.04 -4.85
CA GLU A 242 -19.20 -6.25 -4.04
C GLU A 242 -20.51 -7.03 -3.80
N GLY A 243 -21.66 -6.35 -3.87
CA GLY A 243 -22.99 -6.95 -3.76
C GLY A 243 -23.49 -7.61 -5.06
N GLY A 244 -22.73 -7.52 -6.16
CA GLY A 244 -23.15 -8.01 -7.47
C GLY A 244 -24.17 -7.11 -8.15
N GLU A 245 -24.24 -5.83 -7.80
CA GLU A 245 -25.06 -4.83 -8.50
C GLU A 245 -24.24 -4.13 -9.58
N ILE A 246 -24.89 -3.59 -10.61
CA ILE A 246 -24.22 -2.78 -11.63
C ILE A 246 -24.42 -1.31 -11.28
N ILE A 247 -23.34 -0.60 -11.00
CA ILE A 247 -23.34 0.85 -10.81
C ILE A 247 -22.55 1.54 -11.91
N GLU A 248 -22.85 2.82 -12.15
CA GLU A 248 -22.03 3.67 -13.00
C GLU A 248 -20.96 4.35 -12.13
N ALA A 249 -19.74 3.81 -12.16
CA ALA A 249 -18.65 4.26 -11.30
C ALA A 249 -17.95 5.49 -11.89
N ASP A 250 -17.93 6.58 -11.13
CA ASP A 250 -17.21 7.80 -11.50
C ASP A 250 -15.70 7.60 -11.30
N PRO A 251 -14.85 7.94 -12.28
CA PRO A 251 -13.39 7.92 -12.08
C PRO A 251 -12.91 8.75 -10.89
N ALA A 252 -13.60 9.84 -10.55
CA ALA A 252 -13.25 10.69 -9.41
C ALA A 252 -13.44 9.98 -8.06
N GLU A 253 -14.41 9.07 -7.95
CA GLU A 253 -14.63 8.25 -6.75
C GLU A 253 -13.48 7.27 -6.49
N LEU A 254 -12.75 6.90 -7.55
CA LEU A 254 -11.51 6.13 -7.46
C LEU A 254 -10.27 7.02 -7.29
N GLY A 255 -10.48 8.32 -7.02
CA GLY A 255 -9.49 9.38 -6.86
C GLY A 255 -8.61 9.63 -8.08
N LEU A 256 -9.19 9.46 -9.27
CA LEU A 256 -8.62 10.07 -10.47
C LEU A 256 -8.80 11.59 -10.39
N SER A 257 -7.74 12.34 -10.69
CA SER A 257 -7.76 13.80 -10.69
C SER A 257 -8.82 14.33 -11.65
N GLU A 258 -9.64 15.28 -11.18
CA GLU A 258 -10.63 15.98 -12.02
C GLU A 258 -9.99 16.67 -13.22
N HIS A 259 -8.75 17.17 -13.07
CA HIS A 259 -8.01 17.74 -14.19
C HIS A 259 -7.69 16.68 -15.25
N LEU A 260 -7.31 15.46 -14.86
CA LEU A 260 -7.05 14.38 -15.81
C LEU A 260 -8.33 13.86 -16.46
N ILE A 261 -9.42 13.77 -15.70
CA ILE A 261 -10.74 13.46 -16.24
C ILE A 261 -11.12 14.47 -17.32
N ARG A 262 -10.96 15.77 -17.04
CA ARG A 262 -11.22 16.84 -18.00
C ARG A 262 -10.31 16.79 -19.22
N VAL A 263 -8.99 16.60 -19.03
CA VAL A 263 -8.01 16.53 -20.12
C VAL A 263 -8.31 15.36 -21.07
N CYS A 264 -8.75 14.23 -20.52
CA CYS A 264 -9.06 13.03 -21.27
C CYS A 264 -10.52 12.95 -21.76
N ALA A 265 -11.27 14.06 -21.73
CA ALA A 265 -12.57 14.16 -22.39
C ALA A 265 -12.41 14.19 -23.92
N HIS A 266 -13.47 13.83 -24.68
CA HIS A 266 -13.35 13.51 -26.10
C HIS A 266 -12.71 14.61 -26.96
N ASP A 267 -13.21 15.83 -26.84
CA ASP A 267 -12.77 17.03 -27.55
C ASP A 267 -11.39 17.51 -27.06
N ARG A 268 -11.17 17.51 -25.74
CA ARG A 268 -9.93 17.99 -25.13
C ARG A 268 -8.76 17.07 -25.39
N LEU A 269 -8.96 15.75 -25.35
CA LEU A 269 -7.89 14.79 -25.54
C LEU A 269 -7.31 14.90 -26.95
N THR A 270 -8.16 14.97 -27.97
CA THR A 270 -7.73 15.07 -29.37
C THR A 270 -6.91 16.34 -29.60
N ASN A 271 -7.35 17.47 -29.05
CA ASN A 271 -6.61 18.74 -29.12
C ASN A 271 -5.28 18.65 -28.38
N THR A 272 -5.27 18.07 -27.18
CA THR A 272 -4.06 17.91 -26.36
C THR A 272 -3.05 16.99 -27.04
N LEU A 273 -3.48 15.88 -27.63
CA LEU A 273 -2.60 14.98 -28.38
C LEU A 273 -2.05 15.64 -29.65
N SER A 274 -2.87 16.43 -30.36
CA SER A 274 -2.43 17.19 -31.54
C SER A 274 -1.38 18.24 -31.17
N GLU A 275 -1.55 18.90 -30.02
CA GLU A 275 -0.57 19.82 -29.47
C GLU A 275 0.75 19.08 -29.10
N LEU A 276 0.67 17.98 -28.37
CA LEU A 276 1.84 17.19 -28.01
C LEU A 276 2.59 16.65 -29.24
N GLN A 277 1.86 16.31 -30.31
CA GLN A 277 2.45 15.90 -31.57
C GLN A 277 3.18 17.06 -32.26
N SER A 278 2.57 18.25 -32.33
CA SER A 278 3.21 19.43 -32.96
C SER A 278 4.46 19.87 -32.20
N LEU A 279 4.46 19.68 -30.88
CA LEU A 279 5.60 19.91 -30.00
C LEU A 279 6.61 18.76 -29.98
N SER A 280 6.41 17.74 -30.82
CA SER A 280 7.30 16.57 -30.91
C SER A 280 7.46 15.78 -29.60
N ALA A 281 6.53 15.91 -28.65
CA ALA A 281 6.57 15.16 -27.39
C ALA A 281 6.12 13.69 -27.58
N ILE A 282 5.13 13.47 -28.46
CA ILE A 282 4.62 12.14 -28.81
C ILE A 282 4.87 11.81 -30.28
N VAL A 283 4.81 10.51 -30.59
CA VAL A 283 4.87 9.98 -31.96
C VAL A 283 3.74 8.99 -32.15
N TRP A 284 2.93 9.17 -33.19
CA TRP A 284 1.92 8.21 -33.60
C TRP A 284 2.57 7.01 -34.29
N THR A 285 2.20 5.81 -33.88
CA THR A 285 2.65 4.55 -34.48
C THR A 285 1.58 3.90 -35.34
N SER A 286 0.32 4.30 -35.15
CA SER A 286 -0.85 3.99 -35.98
C SER A 286 -1.95 5.01 -35.71
N ASP A 287 -3.04 4.98 -36.47
CA ASP A 287 -4.18 5.90 -36.30
C ASP A 287 -4.83 5.89 -34.90
N SER A 288 -4.58 4.84 -34.10
CA SER A 288 -5.17 4.66 -32.77
C SER A 288 -4.14 4.49 -31.66
N LYS A 289 -2.84 4.53 -31.96
CA LYS A 289 -1.76 4.29 -30.98
C LYS A 289 -0.61 5.27 -31.14
N PHE A 290 -0.06 5.68 -30.02
CA PHE A 290 1.06 6.61 -29.96
C PHE A 290 2.00 6.24 -28.82
N LYS A 291 3.18 6.84 -28.82
CA LYS A 291 4.16 6.74 -27.72
C LYS A 291 4.60 8.12 -27.28
N LEU A 292 4.80 8.27 -25.97
CA LEU A 292 5.67 9.33 -25.46
C LEU A 292 7.10 8.97 -25.84
N ARG A 293 7.88 9.95 -26.29
CA ARG A 293 9.29 9.71 -26.60
C ARG A 293 10.06 9.30 -25.34
N GLU A 294 10.97 8.33 -25.50
CA GLU A 294 11.63 7.67 -24.37
C GLU A 294 12.49 8.64 -23.55
N ARG A 295 13.13 9.61 -24.20
CA ARG A 295 13.95 10.63 -23.54
C ARG A 295 13.10 11.47 -22.58
N GLU A 296 11.97 12.00 -23.08
CA GLU A 296 11.03 12.82 -22.33
C GLU A 296 10.43 12.02 -21.16
N ARG A 297 10.11 10.74 -21.39
CA ARG A 297 9.64 9.82 -20.36
C ARG A 297 10.66 9.68 -19.23
N GLN A 298 11.90 9.31 -19.54
CA GLN A 298 12.96 9.10 -18.55
C GLN A 298 13.27 10.38 -17.77
N GLU A 299 13.44 11.50 -18.48
CA GLU A 299 13.75 12.79 -17.84
C GLU A 299 12.62 13.26 -16.90
N ILE A 300 11.35 13.05 -17.26
CA ILE A 300 10.21 13.37 -16.37
C ILE A 300 10.23 12.48 -15.12
N GLN A 301 10.38 11.16 -15.30
CA GLN A 301 10.39 10.24 -14.17
C GLN A 301 11.54 10.57 -13.20
N GLU A 302 12.76 10.75 -13.71
CA GLU A 302 13.95 11.06 -12.91
C GLU A 302 13.85 12.36 -12.12
N ARG A 303 13.30 13.41 -12.73
CA ARG A 303 13.18 14.74 -12.12
C ARG A 303 12.01 14.86 -11.14
N LEU A 304 11.01 13.97 -11.24
CA LEU A 304 9.87 13.98 -10.32
C LEU A 304 10.28 13.55 -8.90
N PRO A 305 10.02 14.38 -7.88
CA PRO A 305 10.15 13.99 -6.48
C PRO A 305 9.37 12.70 -6.18
N THR A 306 9.89 11.88 -5.27
CA THR A 306 9.30 10.57 -4.92
C THR A 306 7.82 10.65 -4.52
N SER A 307 7.42 11.73 -3.83
CA SER A 307 6.03 12.00 -3.43
C SER A 307 5.11 12.20 -4.64
N LEU A 308 5.54 12.98 -5.63
CA LEU A 308 4.83 13.23 -6.88
C LEU A 308 4.83 12.00 -7.79
N ARG A 309 5.95 11.27 -7.84
CA ARG A 309 6.04 10.00 -8.58
C ARG A 309 4.99 9.00 -8.10
N SER A 310 4.80 8.87 -6.79
CA SER A 310 3.81 7.96 -6.20
C SER A 310 2.37 8.36 -6.59
N PHE A 311 2.07 9.66 -6.58
CA PHE A 311 0.79 10.19 -7.03
C PHE A 311 0.54 9.87 -8.51
N TRP A 312 1.46 10.23 -9.41
CA TRP A 312 1.30 10.03 -10.84
C TRP A 312 1.28 8.55 -11.26
N CYS A 313 2.05 7.71 -10.58
CA CYS A 313 1.98 6.26 -10.74
C CYS A 313 0.60 5.71 -10.38
N LEU A 314 -0.03 6.22 -9.31
CA LEU A 314 -1.39 5.83 -8.93
C LEU A 314 -2.41 6.30 -9.97
N GLN A 315 -2.30 7.53 -10.47
CA GLN A 315 -3.18 8.04 -11.53
C GLN A 315 -3.11 7.17 -12.80
N ALA A 316 -1.89 6.81 -13.24
CA ALA A 316 -1.68 5.92 -14.38
C ALA A 316 -2.26 4.52 -14.14
N LEU A 317 -2.07 3.95 -12.95
CA LEU A 317 -2.64 2.66 -12.59
C LEU A 317 -4.17 2.69 -12.63
N ILE A 318 -4.79 3.75 -12.09
CA ILE A 318 -6.26 3.92 -12.14
C ILE A 318 -6.72 3.96 -13.60
N PHE A 319 -6.06 4.73 -14.48
CA PHE A 319 -6.36 4.75 -15.91
C PHE A 319 -6.29 3.36 -16.54
N ALA A 320 -5.16 2.67 -16.35
CA ALA A 320 -4.93 1.35 -16.92
C ALA A 320 -5.97 0.34 -16.46
N CYS A 321 -6.21 0.23 -15.15
CA CYS A 321 -7.22 -0.68 -14.58
C CYS A 321 -8.62 -0.33 -15.05
N ARG A 322 -8.98 0.97 -15.08
CA ARG A 322 -10.29 1.40 -15.54
C ARG A 322 -10.48 1.18 -17.02
N SER A 323 -9.43 1.18 -17.85
CA SER A 323 -9.52 1.04 -19.30
C SER A 323 -9.91 -0.36 -19.77
N VAL A 324 -9.65 -1.40 -18.97
CA VAL A 324 -9.97 -2.79 -19.29
C VAL A 324 -11.49 -2.96 -19.44
N PRO A 325 -11.99 -3.33 -20.64
CA PRO A 325 -13.40 -3.52 -20.84
C PRO A 325 -13.91 -4.76 -20.12
N TRP A 326 -15.08 -4.64 -19.50
CA TRP A 326 -15.74 -5.77 -18.87
C TRP A 326 -16.63 -6.46 -19.89
N LYS A 327 -16.23 -7.66 -20.31
CA LYS A 327 -16.84 -8.48 -21.38
C LYS A 327 -18.38 -8.57 -21.35
N TYR A 328 -19.00 -8.41 -20.18
CA TYR A 328 -20.46 -8.54 -19.99
C TYR A 328 -21.18 -7.24 -19.65
N LEU A 329 -20.45 -6.14 -19.48
CA LEU A 329 -21.04 -4.83 -19.14
C LEU A 329 -20.89 -3.81 -20.28
N GLU A 330 -19.90 -4.03 -21.15
CA GLU A 330 -19.48 -3.05 -22.15
C GLU A 330 -19.32 -3.79 -23.47
N HIS A 331 -20.15 -3.41 -24.44
CA HIS A 331 -19.98 -3.85 -25.82
C HIS A 331 -18.77 -3.11 -26.40
N MET A 332 -17.84 -3.88 -26.98
CA MET A 332 -16.58 -3.36 -27.54
C MET A 332 -16.78 -2.52 -28.77
#